data_AF-A0A352UC35-F1
#
_entry.id   AF-A0A352UC35-F1
#
_cell.length_a   1.000
_cell.length_b   1.000
_cell.length_c   1.000
_cell.angle_alpha   90.00
_cell.angle_beta   90.00
_cell.angle_gamma   90.00
#
_symmetry.space_group_name_H-M   'P 1'
#
loop_
_entity.id
_entity.type
_entity.pdbx_description
1 polymer ?
#
loop_
_entity_poly.entity_id
_entity_poly.type
_entity_poly.pdbx_seq_one_letter_code
_entity_poly.pdbx_strand_id
1 'polypeptide(L)' 'MDFKDIVHKGFDQFLEELKKSLETLTPEERRFQPSPDSHHIDFVVWHMARVEDDWVQRFAQQNPTVWQ' A
#
# COMPACT_ATOMS: atom_id res chain seq x y z
N MET A 1 20.16 11.63 -12.61
CA MET A 1 19.08 11.36 -11.65
C MET A 1 17.92 12.23 -12.06
N ASP A 2 16.91 11.61 -12.67
CA ASP A 2 15.65 12.23 -13.08
C ASP A 2 14.70 12.30 -11.87
N PHE A 3 13.66 13.16 -11.93
CA PHE A 3 12.65 13.23 -10.88
C PHE A 3 11.93 11.88 -10.71
N LYS A 4 11.77 11.11 -11.80
CA LYS A 4 11.20 9.76 -11.76
C LYS A 4 12.04 8.81 -10.91
N ASP A 5 13.36 8.93 -10.95
CA ASP A 5 14.25 8.10 -10.12
C ASP A 5 14.00 8.36 -8.62
N ILE A 6 13.72 9.61 -8.24
CA ILE A 6 13.41 9.98 -6.86
C ILE A 6 12.05 9.41 -6.45
N VAL A 7 11.05 9.51 -7.33
CA VAL A 7 9.73 8.93 -7.10
C VAL A 7 9.80 7.41 -6.93
N HIS A 8 10.54 6.71 -7.80
CA HIS A 8 10.75 5.26 -7.69
C HIS A 8 11.41 4.87 -6.36
N LYS A 9 12.48 5.59 -5.96
CA LYS A 9 13.12 5.36 -4.65
C LYS A 9 12.15 5.55 -3.49
N GLY A 10 11.25 6.52 -3.59
CA GLY A 10 10.19 6.72 -2.59
C GLY A 10 9.29 5.48 -2.48
N PHE A 11 8.78 4.97 -3.59
CA PHE A 11 7.96 3.75 -3.61
C PHE A 11 8.71 2.53 -3.05
N ASP A 12 9.97 2.34 -3.44
CA ASP A 12 10.80 1.23 -2.94
C ASP A 12 10.97 1.30 -1.42
N GLN A 13 11.28 2.48 -0.88
CA GLN A 13 11.44 2.70 0.55
C GLN A 13 10.12 2.44 1.31
N PHE A 14 9.00 2.98 0.83
CA PHE A 14 7.69 2.75 1.46
C PHE A 14 7.30 1.27 1.46
N LEU A 15 7.55 0.56 0.36
CA LEU A 15 7.27 -0.87 0.27
C LEU A 15 8.16 -1.69 1.22
N GLU A 16 9.44 -1.34 1.34
CA GLU A 16 10.36 -2.00 2.26
C GLU A 16 9.93 -1.81 3.73
N GLU A 17 9.60 -0.58 4.12
CA GLU A 17 9.16 -0.26 5.48
C GLU A 17 7.81 -0.91 5.81
N LEU A 18 6.87 -0.92 4.86
CA LEU A 18 5.60 -1.64 5.01
C LEU A 18 5.82 -3.13 5.26
N LYS A 19 6.67 -3.79 4.46
CA LYS A 19 6.97 -5.22 4.62
C LYS A 19 7.59 -5.51 5.98
N LYS A 20 8.57 -4.70 6.42
CA LYS A 20 9.20 -4.83 7.75
C LYS A 20 8.19 -4.67 8.88
N SER A 21 7.25 -3.74 8.73
CA SER A 21 6.20 -3.50 9.74
C SER A 21 5.22 -4.67 9.87
N LEU A 22 5.02 -5.44 8.80
CA LEU A 22 4.13 -6.60 8.77
C LEU A 22 4.82 -7.91 9.18
N GLU A 23 6.15 -7.99 9.05
CA GLU A 23 6.93 -9.22 9.22
C GLU A 23 6.77 -9.84 10.62
N THR A 24 6.62 -9.02 11.65
CA THR A 24 6.51 -9.47 13.04
C THR A 24 5.09 -9.80 13.47
N LEU A 25 4.07 -9.51 12.64
CA LEU A 25 2.67 -9.65 13.01
C LEU A 25 2.12 -11.02 12.61
N THR A 26 1.51 -11.69 13.58
CA THR A 26 0.72 -12.91 13.34
C THR A 26 -0.54 -12.60 12.52
N PRO A 27 -1.14 -13.60 11.86
CA PRO A 27 -2.40 -13.40 11.13
C PRO A 27 -3.54 -12.87 12.02
N GLU A 28 -3.60 -13.27 13.29
CA GLU A 28 -4.62 -12.79 14.23
C GLU A 28 -4.43 -11.31 14.54
N GLU A 29 -3.19 -10.89 14.84
CA GLU A 29 -2.87 -9.47 15.08
C GLU A 29 -3.16 -8.59 13.86
N ARG A 30 -2.92 -9.09 12.64
CA ARG A 30 -3.26 -8.34 11.41
C ARG A 30 -4.75 -8.19 11.16
N ARG A 31 -5.57 -9.10 11.72
CA ARG A 31 -7.04 -9.09 11.63
C ARG A 31 -7.70 -8.50 12.87
N PHE A 32 -6.93 -8.15 13.89
CA PHE A 32 -7.44 -7.49 15.08
C PHE A 32 -8.07 -6.13 14.72
N GLN A 33 -9.25 -5.89 15.26
CA GLN A 33 -10.03 -4.68 15.06
C GLN A 33 -10.31 -4.04 16.42
N PRO A 34 -9.69 -2.89 16.74
CA PRO A 34 -9.76 -2.30 18.08
C PRO A 34 -11.13 -1.70 18.42
N SER A 35 -11.93 -1.32 17.42
CA SER A 35 -13.31 -0.85 17.59
C SER A 35 -14.15 -1.13 16.34
N PRO A 36 -15.49 -1.15 16.44
CA PRO A 36 -16.37 -1.40 15.29
C PRO A 36 -16.14 -0.45 14.09
N ASP A 37 -15.66 0.76 14.35
CA ASP A 37 -15.41 1.78 13.32
C ASP A 37 -13.98 1.77 12.79
N SER A 38 -13.11 0.90 13.33
CA SER A 38 -11.72 0.74 12.89
C SER A 38 -11.59 -0.33 11.81
N HIS A 39 -10.67 -0.13 10.87
CA HIS A 39 -10.24 -1.19 9.97
C HIS A 39 -9.11 -2.01 10.59
N HIS A 40 -9.04 -3.31 10.30
CA HIS A 40 -7.89 -4.14 10.64
C HIS A 40 -6.72 -3.88 9.68
N ILE A 41 -5.51 -4.30 10.06
CA ILE A 41 -4.27 -3.98 9.33
C ILE A 41 -4.31 -4.49 7.88
N ASP A 42 -4.77 -5.73 7.64
CA ASP A 42 -4.85 -6.25 6.27
C ASP A 42 -5.73 -5.39 5.34
N PHE A 43 -6.77 -4.74 5.86
CA PHE A 43 -7.60 -3.83 5.08
C PHE A 43 -6.83 -2.57 4.74
N VAL A 44 -6.08 -2.01 5.68
CA VAL A 44 -5.25 -0.83 5.45
C VAL A 44 -4.21 -1.11 4.36
N VAL A 45 -3.53 -2.26 4.43
CA VAL A 45 -2.56 -2.70 3.41
C VAL A 45 -3.23 -2.84 2.03
N TRP A 46 -4.39 -3.49 1.97
CA TRP A 46 -5.17 -3.59 0.74
C TRP A 46 -5.58 -2.21 0.20
N HIS A 47 -6.06 -1.32 1.07
CA HIS A 47 -6.51 0.02 0.69
C HIS A 47 -5.35 0.85 0.14
N MET A 48 -4.17 0.79 0.76
CA MET A 48 -2.96 1.44 0.25
C MET A 48 -2.63 0.99 -1.17
N ALA A 49 -2.62 -0.32 -1.42
CA ALA A 49 -2.35 -0.87 -2.75
C ALA A 49 -3.41 -0.45 -3.78
N ARG A 50 -4.69 -0.40 -3.40
CA ARG A 50 -5.78 0.05 -4.28
C ARG A 50 -5.69 1.53 -4.64
N VAL A 51 -5.35 2.38 -3.68
CA VAL A 51 -5.18 3.80 -3.88
C VAL A 51 -3.95 4.07 -4.77
N GLU A 52 -2.82 3.42 -4.50
CA GLU A 52 -1.62 3.52 -5.32
C GLU A 52 -1.88 3.09 -6.78
N ASP A 53 -2.55 1.96 -6.99
CA ASP A 53 -2.93 1.47 -8.32
C ASP A 53 -3.78 2.50 -9.10
N ASP A 54 -4.77 3.12 -8.46
CA ASP A 54 -5.59 4.16 -9.10
C ASP A 54 -4.76 5.42 -9.43
N TRP A 55 -3.92 5.91 -8.50
CA TRP A 55 -3.05 7.07 -8.75
C TRP A 55 -2.04 6.82 -9.87
N VAL A 56 -1.37 5.67 -9.86
CA VAL A 56 -0.34 5.38 -10.85
C VAL A 56 -0.96 5.05 -12.19
N GLN A 57 -1.92 4.12 -12.25
CA GLN A 57 -2.47 3.69 -13.53
C GLN A 57 -3.40 4.75 -14.11
N ARG A 58 -4.41 5.18 -13.37
CA ARG A 58 -5.46 6.02 -13.93
C ARG A 58 -5.01 7.46 -14.08
N PHE A 59 -4.41 8.04 -13.04
CA PHE A 59 -4.08 9.47 -13.05
C PHE A 59 -2.73 9.76 -13.72
N ALA A 60 -1.67 9.03 -13.38
CA ALA A 60 -0.34 9.31 -13.93
C ALA A 60 -0.13 8.70 -15.32
N GLN A 61 -0.65 7.50 -15.59
CA GLN A 61 -0.41 6.77 -16.84
C GLN A 61 -1.62 6.73 -17.79
N GLN A 62 -2.81 7.11 -17.33
CA GLN A 62 -4.07 7.01 -18.11
C GLN A 62 -4.39 5.59 -18.60
N ASN A 63 -4.00 4.59 -17.82
CA ASN A 63 -4.25 3.17 -18.04
C ASN A 63 -5.38 2.65 -17.13
N PRO A 64 -6.00 1.51 -17.47
CA PRO A 64 -6.83 0.76 -16.53
C PRO A 64 -6.03 0.35 -15.28
N THR A 65 -6.70 0.26 -14.14
CA THR A 65 -6.12 -0.27 -12.90
C THR A 65 -5.70 -1.73 -13.06
N VAL A 66 -4.62 -2.13 -12.39
CA VAL A 66 -4.10 -3.51 -12.44
C VAL A 66 -5.12 -4.48 -11.84
N TRP A 67 -5.76 -4.08 -10.75
CA TRP A 67 -6.77 -4.87 -10.07
C TRP A 67 -8.16 -4.37 -10.49
N GLN A 68 -8.95 -5.24 -11.14
CA GLN A 68 -10.34 -5.00 -11.57
C GLN A 68 -11.35 -5.74 -10.70
#